data_AF-A0A1C6R494-F1
#
_entry.id   AF-A0A1C6R494-F1
#
_cell.length_a   1.000
_cell.length_b   1.000
_cell.length_c   1.000
_cell.angle_alpha   90.00
_cell.angle_beta   90.00
_cell.angle_gamma   90.00
#
_symmetry.space_group_name_H-M   'P 1'
#
loop_
_entity.id
_entity.type
_entity.pdbx_description
1 polymer ?
#
loop_
_entity_poly.entity_id
_entity_poly.type
_entity_poly.pdbx_seq_one_letter_code
_entity_poly.pdbx_strand_id
1 'polypeptide(L)' 'MEFVFQCGWCDGDNFFVGKQVGFWVDKWEVPSEWDCRFCDGLNYTPDPPWEEA' A
#
# COMPACT_ATOMS: atom_id res chain seq x y z
N MET A 1 -5.73 -7.65 5.46
CA MET A 1 -4.81 -8.24 4.45
C MET A 1 -3.60 -7.34 4.39
N GLU A 2 -2.40 -7.88 4.19
CA GLU A 2 -1.18 -7.08 4.05
C GLU A 2 -0.84 -6.94 2.57
N PHE A 3 -0.51 -5.72 2.15
CA PHE A 3 -0.15 -5.39 0.77
C PHE A 3 1.27 -4.83 0.74
N VAL A 4 1.99 -5.13 -0.33
CA VAL A 4 3.35 -4.63 -0.58
C VAL A 4 3.34 -3.55 -1.66
N PHE A 5 4.06 -2.46 -1.41
CA PHE A 5 4.29 -1.39 -2.37
C PHE A 5 5.76 -1.03 -2.43
N GLN A 6 6.32 -1.01 -3.65
CA GLN A 6 7.69 -0.60 -3.90
C GLN A 6 7.79 0.93 -3.93
N CYS A 7 8.79 1.49 -3.25
CA CYS A 7 9.09 2.91 -3.29
C CYS A 7 9.67 3.32 -4.64
N GLY A 8 9.09 4.33 -5.30
CA GLY A 8 9.58 4.84 -6.59
C GLY A 8 10.90 5.63 -6.52
N TRP A 9 11.45 5.85 -5.32
CA TRP A 9 12.68 6.62 -5.11
C TRP A 9 13.90 5.76 -4.81
N CYS A 10 13.74 4.71 -4.01
CA CYS A 10 14.83 3.88 -3.50
C CYS A 10 14.61 2.38 -3.68
N ASP A 11 13.54 1.98 -4.37
CA ASP A 11 13.16 0.58 -4.61
C ASP A 11 12.95 -0.26 -3.36
N GLY A 12 12.75 0.38 -2.20
CA GLY A 12 12.47 -0.33 -0.94
C GLY A 12 11.00 -0.74 -0.81
N ASP A 13 10.76 -1.96 -0.36
CA ASP A 13 9.42 -2.52 -0.13
C ASP A 13 8.78 -2.01 1.16
N ASN A 14 7.55 -1.52 1.05
CA ASN A 14 6.76 -1.01 2.16
C ASN A 14 5.48 -1.84 2.30
N PHE A 15 5.18 -2.24 3.52
CA PHE A 15 4.08 -3.15 3.84
C PHE A 15 2.98 -2.39 4.57
N PHE A 16 1.75 -2.51 4.08
CA PHE A 16 0.58 -1.85 4.67
C PHE A 16 -0.54 -2.84 4.93
N VAL A 17 -1.10 -2.79 6.14
CA VAL A 17 -2.28 -3.58 6.48
C VAL A 17 -3.51 -2.87 5.96
N GLY A 18 -4.13 -3.44 4.93
CA GLY A 18 -5.40 -2.99 4.41
C GLY A 18 -6.53 -3.26 5.40
N LYS A 19 -7.40 -2.25 5.56
CA LYS A 19 -8.64 -2.34 6.32
C LYS A 19 -9.75 -2.83 5.40
N GLN A 20 -10.47 -3.88 5.81
CA GLN A 20 -11.60 -4.37 5.01
C GLN A 20 -12.70 -3.31 4.97
N VAL A 21 -13.18 -2.99 3.77
CA VAL A 21 -14.27 -2.06 3.53
C VAL A 21 -15.35 -2.77 2.70
N GLY A 22 -16.61 -2.59 3.07
CA GLY A 22 -17.73 -3.27 2.43
C GLY A 22 -18.21 -4.51 3.19
N PHE A 23 -19.54 -4.67 3.24
CA PHE A 23 -20.21 -5.71 4.03
C PHE A 23 -20.35 -7.05 3.29
N TRP A 24 -20.22 -7.05 1.96
CA TRP A 24 -20.43 -8.22 1.09
C TRP A 24 -19.34 -8.41 0.02
N VAL A 25 -18.26 -7.64 0.05
CA VAL A 25 -17.20 -7.66 -0.97
C VAL A 25 -15.83 -7.63 -0.31
N ASP A 26 -14.86 -8.33 -0.90
CA ASP A 26 -13.45 -8.26 -0.51
C ASP A 26 -12.82 -7.00 -1.08
N LYS A 27 -13.19 -5.84 -0.52
CA LYS A 27 -12.51 -4.59 -0.80
C LYS A 27 -11.66 -4.22 0.41
N TRP A 28 -10.48 -3.69 0.13
CA TRP A 28 -9.51 -3.27 1.12
C TRP A 28 -9.14 -1.81 0.88
N GLU A 29 -8.95 -1.07 1.96
CA GLU A 29 -8.49 0.31 1.95
C GLU A 29 -7.09 0.37 2.59
N VAL A 30 -6.14 0.98 1.89
CA VAL A 30 -4.78 1.32 2.35
C VAL A 30 -4.58 2.83 2.22
N PRO A 31 -3.56 3.43 2.86
CA PRO A 31 -3.29 4.87 2.71
C PRO A 31 -3.11 5.27 1.25
N SER A 32 -3.67 6.42 0.85
CA SER A 32 -3.52 6.96 -0.51
C SER A 32 -2.11 7.52 -0.77
N GLU A 33 -1.47 8.01 0.29
CA GLU A 33 -0.12 8.56 0.29
C GLU A 33 0.64 7.97 1.48
N TRP A 34 1.94 7.78 1.30
CA TRP A 34 2.81 7.22 2.34
C TRP A 34 4.26 7.60 2.12
N ASP A 35 4.98 7.81 3.22
CA ASP A 35 6.43 8.02 3.19
C ASP A 35 7.14 6.68 3.25
N CYS A 36 8.16 6.53 2.40
CA CYS A 36 8.97 5.31 2.39
C CYS A 36 9.78 5.18 3.69
N ARG A 37 9.66 4.03 4.37
CA ARG A 37 10.38 3.76 5.62
C ARG A 37 11.92 3.81 5.55
N PHE A 38 12.49 3.81 4.34
CA PHE A 38 13.94 3.75 4.12
C PHE A 38 14.55 5.09 3.71
N CYS A 39 13.78 5.96 3.06
CA CYS A 39 14.31 7.20 2.49
C CYS A 39 13.41 8.42 2.70
N ASP A 40 12.31 8.28 3.46
CA ASP A 40 11.30 9.31 3.70
C ASP A 40 10.75 9.95 2.41
N GLY A 41 10.83 9.22 1.29
CA GLY A 41 10.31 9.66 0.00
C GLY A 41 8.81 9.51 -0.04
N LEU A 42 8.09 10.58 -0.40
CA LEU A 42 6.64 10.57 -0.55
C LEU A 42 6.24 9.72 -1.76
N ASN A 43 5.34 8.76 -1.55
CA ASN A 43 4.77 7.88 -2.56
C ASN A 43 3.24 7.96 -2.53
N TYR A 44 2.62 7.54 -3.63
CA TYR A 44 1.19 7.43 -3.78
C TYR A 44 0.81 6.00 -4.12
N THR A 45 -0.21 5.49 -3.46
CA THR A 45 -0.73 4.15 -3.72
C THR A 45 -1.42 4.12 -5.08
N PRO A 46 -1.06 3.19 -5.98
CA PRO A 46 -1.72 3.06 -7.29
C PRO A 46 -3.15 2.54 -7.15
N ASP A 47 -3.94 2.65 -8.22
CA ASP A 47 -5.25 1.99 -8.27
C ASP A 47 -5.10 0.45 -8.15
N PRO A 48 -6.03 -0.25 -7.49
CA PRO A 48 -6.01 -1.71 -7.37
C PRO A 48 -6.18 -2.41 -8.74
N PRO A 49 -5.81 -3.70 -8.88
CA PRO A 49 -5.43 -4.64 -7.83
C PRO A 49 -3.99 -4.47 -7.31
N TRP A 50 -3.78 -4.77 -6.03
CA TRP A 50 -2.47 -4.71 -5.37
C TRP A 50 -1.92 -6.10 -5.10
N GLU A 51 -0.61 -6.18 -4.94
CA GLU A 51 0.08 -7.41 -4.57
C GLU A 51 -0.06 -7.66 -3.05
N GLU A 52 -0.47 -8.88 -2.70
CA GLU A 52 -0.51 -9.36 -1.32
C GLU A 52 0.88 -9.82 -0.88
N ALA A 53 1.27 -9.48 0.35
CA ALA A 53 2.58 -9.80 0.93
C ALA A 53 2.69 -11.24 1.49
#